data_AF-A0A2P2P8J3-F1
#
_entry.id   AF-A0A2P2P8J3-F1
#
_cell.length_a   1.000
_cell.length_b   1.000
_cell.length_c   1.000
_cell.angle_alpha   90.00
_cell.angle_beta   90.00
_cell.angle_gamma   90.00
#
_symmetry.space_group_name_H-M   'P 1'
#
loop_
_entity.id
_entity.type
_entity.pdbx_description
1 polymer ?
#
loop_
_entity_poly.entity_id
_entity_poly.type
_entity_poly.pdbx_seq_one_letter_code
_entity_poly.pdbx_strand_id
1 'polypeptide(L)'
;MDKEKKVQVIDHLAEHMAPGAFLLLRSAHGARAFLYPVIDPHALNGFEVLSVFHPTDEVINSVIVSRKIPTLITSCSQGLSSALFSSKCSDICGFNSLSNGNRFEELTVDEQQS
;
A
#
# COMPACT_ATOMS: atom_id res chain seq x y z
N MET A 1 -13.53 18.03 1.61
CA MET A 1 -12.37 17.81 2.51
C MET A 1 -11.15 18.19 1.71
N ASP A 2 -10.32 19.07 2.25
CA ASP A 2 -9.13 19.58 1.56
C ASP A 2 -8.05 18.49 1.50
N LYS A 3 -7.23 18.51 0.45
CA LYS A 3 -6.17 17.52 0.23
C LYS A 3 -5.20 17.48 1.42
N GLU A 4 -4.88 18.65 1.95
CA GLU A 4 -3.92 18.88 3.02
C GLU A 4 -4.41 18.26 4.34
N LYS A 5 -5.70 18.46 4.66
CA LYS A 5 -6.32 17.82 5.84
C LYS A 5 -6.28 16.30 5.74
N LYS A 6 -6.40 15.76 4.53
CA LYS A 6 -6.36 14.31 4.30
C LYS A 6 -4.95 13.76 4.48
N VAL A 7 -3.92 14.50 4.04
CA VAL A 7 -2.52 14.16 4.31
C VAL A 7 -2.24 14.16 5.81
N GLN A 8 -2.71 15.17 6.56
CA GLN A 8 -2.54 15.20 8.03
C GLN A 8 -3.18 13.99 8.72
N VAL A 9 -4.34 13.53 8.26
CA VAL A 9 -4.96 12.30 8.77
C VAL A 9 -4.11 11.07 8.45
N ILE A 10 -3.53 11.01 7.24
CA ILE A 10 -2.66 9.90 6.85
C ILE A 10 -1.39 9.89 7.69
N ASP A 11 -0.77 11.04 7.94
CA ASP A 11 0.42 11.16 8.79
C ASP A 11 0.11 10.71 10.23
N HIS A 12 -1.03 11.15 10.77
CA HIS A 12 -1.50 10.69 12.08
C HIS A 12 -1.71 9.17 12.11
N LEU A 13 -2.30 8.59 11.07
CA LEU A 13 -2.44 7.13 10.94
C LEU A 13 -1.07 6.44 10.82
N ALA A 14 -0.10 7.03 10.13
CA ALA A 14 1.24 6.48 10.02
C ALA A 14 1.92 6.35 11.39
N GLU A 15 1.66 7.27 12.31
CA GLU A 15 2.24 7.26 13.66
C GLU A 15 1.56 6.25 14.59
N HIS A 16 0.25 6.02 14.43
CA HIS A 16 -0.56 5.30 15.42
C HIS A 16 -1.02 3.92 14.97
N MET A 17 -0.96 3.59 13.67
CA MET A 17 -1.31 2.26 13.17
C MET A 17 -0.24 1.22 13.52
N ALA A 18 -0.70 0.00 13.82
CA ALA A 18 0.20 -1.12 14.07
C ALA A 18 1.09 -1.41 12.84
N PRO A 19 2.37 -1.77 13.05
CA PRO A 19 3.25 -2.25 11.98
C PRO A 19 2.59 -3.36 11.15
N GLY A 20 2.68 -3.28 9.82
CA GLY A 20 2.09 -4.27 8.91
C GLY A 20 0.58 -4.16 8.71
N ALA A 21 -0.13 -3.26 9.40
CA ALA A 21 -1.56 -3.04 9.17
C ALA A 21 -1.85 -2.49 7.77
N PHE A 22 -3.02 -2.82 7.22
CA PHE A 22 -3.46 -2.32 5.92
C PHE A 22 -4.25 -1.01 6.06
N LEU A 23 -3.99 -0.08 5.15
CA LEU A 23 -4.72 1.16 4.99
C LEU A 23 -5.35 1.18 3.59
N LEU A 24 -6.68 1.31 3.54
CA LEU A 24 -7.44 1.48 2.30
C LEU A 24 -7.88 2.93 2.18
N LEU A 25 -7.38 3.63 1.16
CA LEU A 25 -7.75 5.01 0.89
C LEU A 25 -8.69 5.09 -0.30
N ARG A 26 -9.81 5.79 -0.12
CA ARG A 26 -10.63 6.28 -1.23
C ARG A 26 -9.96 7.50 -1.85
N SER A 27 -9.86 7.56 -3.16
CA SER A 27 -9.28 8.67 -3.93
C SER A 27 -10.14 8.92 -5.18
N ALA A 28 -9.65 9.72 -6.12
CA ALA A 28 -10.21 9.90 -7.45
C ALA A 28 -9.10 9.99 -8.50
N HIS A 29 -9.46 9.89 -9.77
CA HIS A 29 -8.53 9.95 -10.90
C HIS A 29 -9.17 10.72 -12.08
N GLY A 30 -8.35 11.46 -12.83
CA GLY A 30 -8.80 12.23 -14.00
C GLY A 30 -9.85 13.29 -13.66
N ALA A 31 -10.86 13.46 -14.52
CA ALA A 31 -11.94 14.44 -14.33
C ALA A 31 -12.75 14.21 -13.03
N ARG A 32 -12.73 13.00 -12.47
CA ARG A 32 -13.42 12.71 -11.20
C ARG A 32 -12.75 13.38 -10.00
N ALA A 33 -11.54 13.93 -10.16
CA ALA A 33 -10.87 14.79 -9.18
C ALA A 33 -11.70 16.03 -8.80
N PHE A 34 -12.61 16.49 -9.66
CA PHE A 34 -13.55 17.57 -9.32
C PHE A 34 -14.55 17.18 -8.23
N LEU A 35 -14.86 15.89 -8.11
CA LEU A 35 -15.87 15.38 -7.18
C LEU A 35 -15.26 14.93 -5.85
N TYR A 36 -13.99 14.55 -5.84
CA TYR A 36 -13.36 13.97 -4.66
C TYR A 36 -11.85 14.25 -4.62
N PRO A 37 -11.27 14.54 -3.43
CA PRO A 37 -9.86 14.89 -3.31
C PRO A 37 -8.96 13.72 -3.71
N VAL A 38 -8.05 14.01 -4.65
CA VAL A 38 -7.03 13.10 -5.14
C VAL A 38 -5.90 12.97 -4.11
N ILE A 39 -5.54 11.72 -3.82
CA ILE A 39 -4.34 11.39 -3.06
C ILE A 39 -3.25 10.94 -4.02
N ASP A 40 -2.09 11.56 -3.89
CA ASP A 40 -0.87 11.14 -4.55
C ASP A 40 -0.26 9.96 -3.79
N PRO A 41 -0.05 8.79 -4.42
CA PRO A 41 0.62 7.66 -3.79
C PRO A 41 2.00 8.02 -3.22
N HIS A 42 2.71 8.99 -3.79
CA HIS A 42 4.01 9.45 -3.30
C HIS A 42 3.93 10.23 -1.97
N ALA A 43 2.76 10.72 -1.61
CA ALA A 43 2.54 11.43 -0.34
C ALA A 43 2.24 10.48 0.83
N LEU A 44 2.20 9.16 0.62
CA LEU A 44 1.86 8.16 1.64
C LEU A 44 3.08 7.75 2.48
N ASN A 45 3.70 8.73 3.14
CA ASN A 45 4.87 8.51 3.98
C ASN A 45 4.59 7.49 5.10
N GLY A 46 5.54 6.57 5.30
CA GLY A 46 5.40 5.52 6.32
C GLY A 46 4.48 4.36 5.92
N PHE A 47 3.98 4.36 4.68
CA PHE A 47 3.24 3.25 4.09
C PHE A 47 3.92 2.77 2.80
N GLU A 48 3.82 1.47 2.55
CA GLU A 48 4.16 0.82 1.29
C GLU A 48 2.89 0.70 0.45
N VAL A 49 2.86 1.30 -0.73
CA VAL A 49 1.70 1.20 -1.63
C VAL A 49 1.74 -0.16 -2.33
N LEU A 50 0.71 -0.95 -2.14
CA LEU A 50 0.59 -2.29 -2.71
C LEU A 50 -0.13 -2.29 -4.05
N SER A 51 -1.20 -1.49 -4.16
CA SER A 51 -1.98 -1.40 -5.40
C SER A 51 -2.78 -0.11 -5.46
N VAL A 52 -3.01 0.36 -6.68
CA VAL A 52 -3.88 1.49 -6.99
C VAL A 52 -4.87 1.04 -8.07
N PHE A 53 -6.16 1.25 -7.81
CA PHE A 53 -7.22 0.88 -8.72
C PHE A 53 -8.04 2.10 -9.13
N HIS A 54 -8.27 2.22 -10.43
CA HIS A 54 -9.05 3.29 -11.06
C HIS A 54 -10.18 2.66 -11.87
N PRO A 55 -11.40 2.56 -11.32
CA PRO A 55 -12.52 1.96 -12.04
C PRO A 55 -12.88 2.77 -13.30
N THR A 56 -13.19 2.07 -14.38
CA THR A 56 -13.58 2.62 -15.68
C THR A 56 -15.11 2.71 -15.89
N ASP A 57 -15.88 2.26 -14.89
CA ASP A 57 -17.33 2.25 -14.89
C ASP A 57 -17.92 3.44 -14.09
N GLU A 58 -19.18 3.31 -13.65
CA GLU A 58 -19.91 4.32 -12.89
C GLU A 58 -19.34 4.59 -11.49
N VAL A 59 -18.41 3.76 -10.99
CA VAL A 59 -17.86 3.89 -9.64
C VAL A 59 -16.89 5.07 -9.54
N ILE A 60 -17.37 6.29 -9.27
CA ILE A 60 -16.87 7.31 -8.32
C ILE A 60 -15.37 7.34 -7.94
N ASN A 61 -14.99 6.40 -7.09
CA ASN A 61 -13.77 6.49 -6.29
C ASN A 61 -12.70 5.54 -6.80
N SER A 62 -11.50 6.07 -6.91
CA SER A 62 -10.29 5.26 -6.96
C SER A 62 -10.02 4.65 -5.59
N VAL A 63 -9.31 3.53 -5.56
CA VAL A 63 -8.87 2.89 -4.32
C VAL A 63 -7.36 2.78 -4.33
N ILE A 64 -6.74 3.10 -3.20
CA ILE A 64 -5.31 2.85 -2.95
C ILE A 64 -5.24 1.92 -1.75
N VAL A 65 -4.53 0.80 -1.91
CA VAL A 65 -4.24 -0.14 -0.83
C VAL A 65 -2.78 0.02 -0.47
N SER A 66 -2.53 0.32 0.79
CA SER A 66 -1.17 0.44 1.34
C SER A 66 -1.03 -0.34 2.64
N ARG A 67 0.22 -0.63 3.00
CA ARG A 67 0.59 -1.36 4.21
C ARG A 67 1.51 -0.49 5.06
N LYS A 68 1.25 -0.41 6.37
CA LYS A 68 2.14 0.30 7.30
C LYS A 68 3.51 -0.37 7.28
N ILE A 69 4.54 0.39 6.93
CA ILE A 69 5.91 -0.14 6.88
C ILE A 69 6.27 -0.65 8.28
N PRO A 70 6.75 -1.90 8.41
CA PRO A 70 7.18 -2.41 9.70
C PRO A 70 8.32 -1.55 10.24
N THR A 71 8.10 -0.89 11.38
CA THR A 71 9.17 -0.17 12.06
C THR A 71 10.14 -1.21 12.62
N LEU A 72 11.35 -1.27 12.05
CA LEU A 72 12.42 -2.07 12.60
C LEU A 72 12.83 -1.41 13.92
N ILE A 73 12.36 -1.96 15.05
CA ILE A 73 12.73 -1.46 16.37
C ILE A 73 14.22 -1.81 16.57
N THR A 74 15.12 -0.90 16.23
CA THR A 74 16.54 -1.04 16.56
C THR A 74 16.73 -0.79 18.05
N SER A 75 16.36 -1.75 18.88
CA SER A 75 16.91 -1.89 20.23
C SER A 75 17.82 -3.11 20.21
N CYS A 76 19.12 -2.89 20.00
CA CYS A 76 20.21 -3.70 20.56
C CYS A 76 21.54 -3.18 20.01
N SER A 77 22.27 -2.46 20.86
CA SER A 77 23.72 -2.44 20.76
C SER A 77 24.24 -3.87 20.87
N GLN A 78 25.06 -4.27 19.89
CA GLN A 78 25.87 -5.50 19.81
C GLN A 78 25.15 -6.79 19.37
N GLY A 79 25.68 -7.36 18.29
CA GLY A 79 25.65 -8.80 18.03
C GLY A 79 24.62 -9.27 17.00
N LEU A 80 25.08 -10.10 16.07
CA LEU A 80 24.36 -10.64 14.92
C LEU A 80 23.00 -11.29 15.22
N SER A 81 22.17 -11.32 14.17
CA SER A 81 21.08 -12.24 13.84
C SER A 81 19.64 -11.77 14.07
N SER A 82 18.93 -11.69 12.93
CA SER A 82 17.48 -11.88 12.76
C SER A 82 16.56 -10.93 13.54
N ALA A 83 16.27 -9.78 12.92
CA ALA A 83 15.19 -8.89 13.35
C ALA A 83 13.83 -9.61 13.26
N LEU A 84 13.41 -10.21 14.37
CA LEU A 84 12.07 -10.76 14.55
C LEU A 84 11.15 -9.70 15.15
N PHE A 85 10.02 -9.55 14.47
CA PHE A 85 8.88 -8.69 14.74
C PHE A 85 8.51 -8.60 16.22
N SER A 86 8.76 -7.45 16.84
CA SER A 86 8.15 -7.11 18.12
C SER A 86 6.78 -6.50 17.86
N SER A 87 5.78 -7.36 17.74
CA SER A 87 4.39 -6.98 17.97
C SER A 87 3.89 -7.78 19.16
N LYS A 88 3.88 -7.16 20.35
CA LYS A 88 3.00 -7.57 21.43
C LYS A 88 1.55 -7.31 20.98
N CYS A 89 1.00 -8.20 20.18
CA CYS A 89 -0.43 -8.37 20.01
C CYS A 89 -0.68 -9.82 19.60
N SER A 90 -1.44 -10.52 20.43
CA SER A 90 -1.83 -11.91 20.31
C SER A 90 -2.58 -12.21 19.00
N ASP A 91 -2.14 -13.28 18.33
CA ASP A 91 -2.90 -14.21 17.49
C ASP A 91 -3.93 -13.64 16.51
N ILE A 92 -3.53 -13.45 15.24
CA ILE A 92 -4.18 -14.08 14.07
C ILE A 92 -3.10 -14.39 13.01
N CYS A 93 -2.74 -15.66 12.88
CA CYS A 93 -2.05 -16.19 11.71
C CYS A 93 -3.04 -16.32 10.54
N GLY A 94 -2.63 -15.91 9.34
CA GLY A 94 -3.17 -16.48 8.11
C GLY A 94 -3.35 -15.49 6.96
N PHE A 95 -2.30 -15.27 6.17
CA PHE A 95 -2.32 -15.42 4.72
C PHE A 95 -0.86 -15.34 4.23
N ASN A 96 -0.15 -16.47 4.35
CA ASN A 96 1.12 -16.65 3.67
C ASN A 96 0.82 -16.87 2.18
N SER A 97 0.88 -15.82 1.36
CA SER A 97 1.03 -16.02 -0.08
C SER A 97 2.49 -16.39 -0.33
N LEU A 98 2.72 -17.70 -0.43
CA LEU A 98 4.00 -18.30 -0.71
C LEU A 98 4.58 -17.66 -2.00
N SER A 99 5.62 -16.86 -1.85
CA SER A 99 6.50 -16.51 -2.96
C SER A 99 7.34 -17.74 -3.30
N ASN A 100 7.09 -18.37 -4.44
CA ASN A 100 8.17 -19.04 -5.18
C ASN A 100 7.78 -19.27 -6.64
N GLY A 101 8.61 -18.80 -7.57
CA GLY A 101 8.51 -19.17 -8.97
C GLY A 101 8.96 -18.09 -9.95
N ASN A 102 10.27 -17.82 -9.99
CA ASN A 102 10.89 -17.29 -11.20
C ASN A 102 10.49 -18.17 -12.39
N ARG A 103 9.90 -17.59 -13.43
CA ARG A 103 10.13 -18.05 -14.81
C ARG A 103 9.88 -16.92 -15.80
N PHE A 104 10.98 -16.43 -16.36
CA PHE A 104 11.01 -15.67 -17.60
C PHE A 104 10.46 -16.57 -18.72
N GLU A 105 9.54 -16.06 -19.53
CA GLU A 105 9.35 -16.53 -20.91
C GLU A 105 8.78 -15.38 -21.74
N GLU A 106 9.70 -14.78 -22.49
CA GLU A 106 9.50 -13.95 -23.66
C GLU A 106 8.77 -14.75 -24.74
N LEU A 107 7.61 -14.26 -25.20
CA LEU A 107 6.99 -14.70 -26.44
C LEU A 107 6.44 -13.47 -27.18
N THR A 108 7.20 -13.06 -28.19
CA THR A 108 6.78 -12.26 -29.34
C THR A 108 5.88 -13.08 -30.28
N VAL A 109 5.41 -12.44 -31.36
CA VAL A 109 4.75 -13.00 -32.57
C VAL A 109 3.21 -13.05 -32.44
N ASP A 110 2.35 -12.50 -33.31
CA ASP A 110 2.49 -11.85 -34.62
C ASP A 110 1.25 -10.97 -34.93
N GLU A 111 1.47 -10.05 -35.86
CA GLU A 111 0.52 -9.32 -36.69
C GLU A 111 -0.45 -10.26 -37.44
N GLN A 112 -1.77 -10.03 -37.39
CA GLN A 112 -2.67 -10.45 -38.46
C GLN A 112 -3.97 -9.62 -38.55
N GLN A 113 -4.24 -9.19 -39.78
CA GLN A 113 -5.33 -8.37 -40.28
C GLN A 113 -6.75 -8.87 -39.94
N SER A 114 -7.65 -7.92 -39.68
CA SER A 114 -8.85 -7.70 -40.50
C SER A 114 -9.33 -6.25 -40.37
#